data_AF-A0A821PHE8-F1
#
_entry.id   AF-A0A821PHE8-F1
#
_cell.length_a   1.000
_cell.length_b   1.000
_cell.length_c   1.000
_cell.angle_alpha   90.00
_cell.angle_beta   90.00
_cell.angle_gamma   90.00
#
_symmetry.space_group_name_H-M   'P 1'
#
loop_
_entity.id
_entity.type
_entity.pdbx_description
1 polymer ?
#
loop_
_entity_poly.entity_id
_entity_poly.type
_entity_poly.pdbx_seq_one_letter_code
_entity_poly.pdbx_strand_id
1 'polypeptide(L)'
;NELHDEICQKRTLATIGTHDLSLISGNLVYDARDPDEIGLIPLGKSKLVSARDFYDQLCRDAEHERKLKKRNQLSGLHKLV
;
A
#
# COMPACT_ATOMS: atom_id res chain seq x y z
N ASN A 1 1.80 -8.66 13.01
CA ASN A 1 1.88 -7.23 12.68
C ASN A 1 1.68 -6.37 13.93
N GLU A 2 2.17 -6.81 15.09
CA GLU A 2 1.86 -6.17 16.39
C GLU A 2 2.31 -4.69 16.43
N LEU A 3 3.50 -4.37 15.92
CA LEU A 3 3.97 -2.99 15.82
C LEU A 3 3.04 -2.12 14.95
N HIS A 4 2.55 -2.67 13.84
CA HIS A 4 1.62 -1.97 12.96
C HIS A 4 0.24 -1.78 13.59
N ASP A 5 -0.22 -2.76 14.36
CA ASP A 5 -1.55 -2.77 14.96
C ASP A 5 -1.60 -1.87 16.20
N GLU A 6 -0.59 -1.94 17.06
CA GLU A 6 -0.52 -1.18 18.32
C GLU A 6 0.17 0.18 18.15
N ILE A 7 1.51 0.19 18.01
CA ILE A 7 2.31 1.42 18.03
C ILE A 7 1.95 2.33 16.86
N CYS A 8 1.78 1.77 15.66
CA CYS A 8 1.41 2.53 14.48
C CYS A 8 -0.10 2.78 14.35
N GLN A 9 -0.92 2.35 15.33
CA GLN A 9 -2.38 2.48 15.34
C GLN A 9 -3.05 1.96 14.05
N LYS A 10 -2.83 0.69 13.72
CA LYS A 10 -3.31 0.11 12.44
C LYS A 10 -2.85 0.91 11.23
N ARG A 11 -1.62 1.43 11.32
CA ARG A 11 -0.92 2.26 10.33
C ARG A 11 -1.54 3.64 10.04
N THR A 12 -2.48 4.12 10.85
CA THR A 12 -3.02 5.48 10.69
C THR A 12 -2.06 6.55 11.24
N LEU A 13 -1.21 6.20 12.21
CA LEU A 13 -0.23 7.11 12.81
C LEU A 13 1.13 7.04 12.10
N ALA A 14 1.58 5.83 11.76
CA ALA A 14 2.88 5.59 11.13
C ALA A 14 2.85 4.33 10.25
N THR A 15 3.78 4.20 9.31
CA THR A 15 3.96 2.96 8.54
C THR A 15 5.42 2.54 8.58
N ILE A 16 5.64 1.23 8.66
CA ILE A 16 6.95 0.59 8.62
C ILE A 16 7.05 -0.17 7.29
N GLY A 17 8.14 0.07 6.55
CA GLY A 17 8.49 -0.70 5.36
C GLY A 17 9.87 -1.33 5.55
N THR A 18 9.95 -2.65 5.44
CA THR A 18 11.22 -3.39 5.51
C THR A 18 11.70 -3.73 4.11
N HIS A 19 13.00 -3.54 3.86
CA HIS A 19 13.61 -3.78 2.57
C HIS A 19 14.89 -4.60 2.75
N ASP A 20 15.22 -5.42 1.75
CA ASP A 20 16.53 -6.07 1.68
C ASP A 20 17.58 -5.02 1.30
N LEU A 21 18.51 -4.76 2.23
CA LEU A 21 19.56 -3.77 2.05
C LEU A 21 20.48 -4.09 0.86
N SER A 22 20.66 -5.37 0.53
CA SER A 22 21.51 -5.79 -0.60
C SER A 22 20.93 -5.42 -1.97
N LEU A 23 19.62 -5.19 -2.04
CA LEU A 23 18.92 -4.81 -3.27
C LEU A 23 18.79 -3.29 -3.44
N ILE A 24 19.08 -2.51 -2.41
CA ILE A 24 19.02 -1.05 -2.47
C ILE A 24 20.35 -0.52 -3.02
N SER A 25 20.27 0.37 -4.01
CA SER A 25 21.42 1.07 -4.56
C SER A 25 21.14 2.56 -4.71
N GLY A 26 22.18 3.38 -4.49
CA GLY A 26 22.08 4.84 -4.58
C GLY A 26 21.60 5.52 -3.30
N ASN A 27 21.47 6.85 -3.37
CA ASN A 27 20.99 7.67 -2.25
C ASN A 27 19.46 7.57 -2.14
N LEU A 28 18.98 7.32 -0.92
CA LEU A 28 17.55 7.31 -0.63
C LEU A 28 17.03 8.73 -0.44
N VAL A 29 15.89 9.02 -1.08
CA VAL A 29 15.18 10.29 -0.95
C VAL A 29 13.79 10.00 -0.40
N TYR A 30 13.42 10.70 0.67
CA TYR A 30 12.06 10.69 1.20
C TYR A 30 11.35 11.97 0.75
N ASP A 31 10.32 11.82 -0.06
CA ASP A 31 9.66 12.93 -0.76
C ASP A 31 8.19 12.57 -1.06
N ALA A 32 7.39 13.58 -1.39
CA ALA A 32 6.01 13.43 -1.84
C ALA A 32 5.86 14.04 -3.23
N ARG A 33 5.24 13.29 -4.15
CA ARG A 33 5.04 13.71 -5.54
C ARG A 33 3.61 13.43 -5.99
N ASP A 34 3.24 13.98 -7.14
CA ASP A 34 1.96 13.66 -7.75
C ASP A 34 1.87 12.14 -7.99
N PRO A 35 0.76 11.46 -7.63
CA PRO A 35 0.63 10.01 -7.82
C PRO A 35 0.81 9.54 -9.28
N ASP A 36 0.56 10.42 -10.24
CA ASP A 36 0.73 10.14 -11.67
C ASP A 36 2.21 10.21 -12.11
N GLU A 37 3.07 10.87 -11.32
CA GLU A 37 4.53 10.93 -11.53
C GLU A 37 5.32 9.81 -10.85
N ILE A 38 4.67 9.03 -9.98
CA ILE A 38 5.31 7.94 -9.22
C ILE A 38 5.09 6.62 -9.96
N GLY A 39 6.16 6.11 -10.60
CA GLY A 39 6.18 4.76 -11.17
C GLY A 39 6.68 3.72 -10.17
N LEU A 40 5.96 2.61 -10.02
CA LEU A 40 6.38 1.48 -9.17
C LEU A 40 6.02 0.12 -9.78
N ILE A 41 6.72 -0.93 -9.35
CA ILE A 41 6.38 -2.33 -9.63
C ILE A 41 5.89 -2.95 -8.31
N PRO A 42 4.57 -3.17 -8.12
CA PRO A 42 4.04 -3.74 -6.89
C PRO A 42 4.54 -5.17 -6.64
N LEU A 43 4.52 -5.57 -5.37
CA LEU A 43 4.93 -6.93 -4.98
C LEU A 43 4.12 -8.00 -5.74
N GLY A 44 4.82 -8.97 -6.33
CA GLY A 44 4.20 -10.05 -7.11
C GLY A 44 3.69 -9.63 -8.49
N LYS A 45 4.01 -8.41 -8.96
CA LYS A 45 3.75 -7.93 -10.31
C LYS A 45 5.05 -7.74 -11.07
N SER A 46 4.95 -7.69 -12.40
CA SER A 46 6.09 -7.50 -13.31
C SER A 46 6.00 -6.23 -14.14
N LYS A 47 4.85 -5.53 -14.11
CA LYS A 47 4.60 -4.31 -14.88
C LYS A 47 4.75 -3.09 -14.00
N LEU A 48 5.41 -2.07 -14.54
CA LEU A 48 5.42 -0.71 -13.99
C LEU A 48 4.01 -0.12 -14.09
N VAL A 49 3.55 0.51 -13.02
CA VAL A 49 2.27 1.22 -12.94
C VAL A 49 2.48 2.55 -12.22
N SER A 50 1.57 3.51 -12.45
CA SER A 50 1.53 4.73 -11.65
C SER A 50 0.98 4.44 -10.24
N ALA A 51 1.31 5.29 -9.27
CA ALA A 51 0.72 5.19 -7.94
C ALA A 51 -0.80 5.43 -7.97
N ARG A 52 -1.29 6.28 -8.88
CA ARG A 52 -2.73 6.47 -9.15
C ARG A 52 -3.42 5.16 -9.51
N ASP A 53 -2.95 4.50 -10.57
CA ASP A 53 -3.55 3.28 -11.09
C ASP A 53 -3.49 2.16 -10.06
N PHE A 54 -2.38 2.09 -9.33
CA PHE A 54 -2.20 1.11 -8.27
C PHE A 54 -3.18 1.33 -7.13
N TYR A 55 -3.35 2.57 -6.66
CA TYR A 55 -4.31 2.90 -5.61
C TYR A 55 -5.75 2.57 -6.02
N ASP A 56 -6.15 2.98 -7.23
CA ASP A 56 -7.50 2.70 -7.74
C ASP A 56 -7.77 1.20 -7.85
N GLN A 57 -6.76 0.41 -8.22
CA GLN A 57 -6.88 -1.05 -8.23
C GLN A 57 -7.09 -1.62 -6.83
N LEU A 58 -6.37 -1.12 -5.83
CA LEU A 58 -6.54 -1.57 -4.45
C LEU A 58 -7.93 -1.22 -3.91
N CYS A 59 -8.48 -0.03 -4.22
CA CYS A 59 -9.86 0.32 -3.87
C CYS A 59 -10.87 -0.64 -4.51
N ARG A 60 -10.70 -0.96 -5.79
CA ARG A 60 -11.57 -1.92 -6.50
C ARG A 60 -11.51 -3.31 -5.86
N ASP A 61 -10.32 -3.79 -5.54
CA ASP A 61 -10.11 -5.10 -4.90
C ASP A 61 -10.75 -5.14 -3.52
N ALA A 62 -10.57 -4.07 -2.73
CA ALA A 62 -11.19 -3.90 -1.41
C ALA A 62 -12.72 -3.95 -1.46
N GLU A 63 -13.33 -3.26 -2.41
CA GLU A 63 -14.78 -3.29 -2.61
C GLU A 63 -15.27 -4.66 -3.07
N HIS A 64 -14.57 -5.30 -4.00
CA HIS A 64 -14.91 -6.62 -4.49
C HIS A 64 -14.90 -7.63 -3.35
N GLU A 65 -13.88 -7.61 -2.50
CA GLU A 65 -13.83 -8.44 -1.29
C GLU A 65 -14.98 -8.17 -0.32
N ARG A 66 -15.31 -6.89 -0.08
CA ARG A 66 -16.41 -6.50 0.80
C ARG A 66 -17.73 -7.07 0.31
N LYS A 67 -17.98 -6.99 -1.01
CA LYS A 67 -19.19 -7.52 -1.67
C LYS A 67 -19.24 -9.04 -1.56
N LEU A 68 -18.14 -9.75 -1.88
CA LEU A 68 -18.05 -11.22 -1.78
C LEU A 68 -18.31 -11.72 -0.35
N LYS A 69 -17.75 -11.04 0.65
CA LYS A 69 -17.91 -11.39 2.07
C LYS A 69 -19.22 -10.86 2.68
N LYS A 70 -20.09 -10.22 1.88
CA LYS A 70 -21.35 -9.57 2.29
C LYS A 70 -21.20 -8.69 3.54
N ARG A 71 -20.08 -7.95 3.63
CA ARG A 71 -19.78 -7.08 4.77
C ARG A 71 -20.32 -5.68 4.54
N ASN A 72 -20.77 -5.05 5.62
CA ASN A 72 -21.17 -3.64 5.60
C ASN A 72 -19.96 -2.70 5.59
N GLN A 73 -18.79 -3.16 6.05
CA GLN A 73 -17.57 -2.35 6.14
C GLN A 73 -16.39 -3.04 5.42
N LEU A 74 -15.43 -2.24 4.95
CA LEU A 74 -14.15 -2.73 4.44
C LEU A 74 -13.39 -3.49 5.54
N SER A 75 -12.59 -4.49 5.15
CA SER A 75 -11.78 -5.22 6.11
C SER A 75 -10.71 -4.31 6.73
N GLY A 76 -10.23 -4.64 7.92
CA GLY A 76 -9.16 -3.88 8.58
C GLY A 76 -7.90 -3.70 7.73
N LEU A 77 -7.64 -4.63 6.82
CA LEU A 77 -6.53 -4.58 5.86
C LEU A 77 -6.70 -3.50 4.80
N HIS A 78 -7.94 -3.26 4.34
CA HIS A 78 -8.27 -2.29 3.29
C HIS A 78 -8.75 -0.94 3.85
N LYS A 79 -8.50 -0.64 5.13
CA LYS A 79 -8.94 0.64 5.73
C LYS A 79 -8.14 1.85 5.26
N LEU A 80 -6.98 1.64 4.65
CA LEU A 80 -6.02 2.68 4.27
C LEU A 80 -5.99 2.91 2.75
N VAL A 81 -6.87 2.22 2.04
CA VAL A 81 -7.17 2.41 0.63
C VAL A 81 -8.61 2.89 0.50
#